data_AF-A0A8J3KHR5-F1
#
_entry.id   AF-A0A8J3KHR5-F1
#
_cell.length_a   1.000
_cell.length_b   1.000
_cell.length_c   1.000
_cell.angle_alpha   90.00
_cell.angle_beta   90.00
_cell.angle_gamma   90.00
#
_symmetry.space_group_name_H-M   'P 1'
#
loop_
_entity.id
_entity.type
_entity.pdbx_description
1 polymer ?
#
loop_
_entity_poly.entity_id
_entity_poly.type
_entity_poly.pdbx_seq_one_letter_code
_entity_poly.pdbx_strand_id
1 'polypeptide(L)'
;MSRKPKPLARASVLVTGMVLLQALLVMWFAWPTQKAAPRDLPVIVAGSTQATAAVVDQLRTARPGAFDIYTVPDATAADADLRSRFAYAAFIVEPTGVSLHVASAASPTVSNLVSQAAREMDDDHPVTVTDVVASPVDDPRGAGLSAAFLPLLLTSLACGVALLFLVRSHRLRVAGQILFAVLAGGIAAGAMHGIGVLTGSYLATAGAIALLALAVSATVAGLGAVLGKAGIGLGALLVFFSGNPISGLATAPELLPAPWGTIGHFLPPGAGAGLLRSVAFFDGAGAAQPLWILVNWAAAGLVLTALGHFRDRATPPVSAVHATGNAVTLPRGTVHVSAHAMLSRGDRPAAGYAPHSAAPQTRPRAADQETTQHRQGWLARTCRPARHCRT
;
A
#
# COMPACT_ATOMS: atom_id res chain seq x y z
N MET A 1 16.48 4.68 -45.33
CA MET A 1 16.36 5.89 -44.50
C MET A 1 15.09 5.80 -43.64
N SER A 2 15.22 5.43 -42.37
CA SER A 2 14.10 5.40 -41.41
C SER A 2 13.66 6.83 -41.08
N ARG A 3 12.56 7.31 -41.67
CA ARG A 3 11.93 8.59 -41.31
C ARG A 3 11.60 8.54 -39.81
N LYS A 4 12.30 9.32 -38.99
CA LYS A 4 11.94 9.54 -37.58
C LYS A 4 10.47 10.00 -37.56
N PRO A 5 9.56 9.32 -36.82
CA PRO A 5 8.16 9.72 -36.81
C PRO A 5 8.05 11.18 -36.36
N LYS A 6 7.18 11.94 -37.04
CA LYS A 6 6.93 13.36 -36.75
C LYS A 6 6.63 13.52 -35.24
N PRO A 7 7.06 14.60 -34.58
CA PRO A 7 6.90 14.77 -33.13
C PRO A 7 5.45 14.59 -32.66
N LEU A 8 4.47 15.00 -33.47
CA LEU A 8 3.04 14.77 -33.24
C LEU A 8 2.68 13.28 -33.22
N ALA A 9 3.18 12.46 -34.14
CA ALA A 9 2.90 11.02 -34.17
C ALA A 9 3.46 10.31 -32.93
N ARG A 10 4.64 10.72 -32.45
CA ARG A 10 5.21 10.20 -31.21
C ARG A 10 4.37 10.57 -29.99
N ALA A 11 3.93 11.83 -29.92
CA ALA A 11 3.05 12.30 -28.85
C ALA A 11 1.70 11.57 -28.86
N SER A 12 1.07 11.40 -30.04
CA SER A 12 -0.19 10.66 -30.17
C SER A 12 -0.07 9.20 -29.75
N VAL A 13 1.01 8.50 -30.15
CA VAL A 13 1.26 7.10 -29.73
C VAL A 13 1.46 7.01 -28.22
N LEU A 14 2.23 7.93 -27.63
CA LEU A 14 2.47 7.95 -26.18
C LEU A 14 1.17 8.20 -25.41
N VAL A 15 0.39 9.21 -25.80
CA VAL A 15 -0.88 9.55 -25.13
C VAL A 15 -1.88 8.40 -25.27
N THR A 16 -2.04 7.85 -26.47
CA THR A 16 -2.92 6.71 -26.71
C THR A 16 -2.50 5.50 -25.87
N GLY A 17 -1.19 5.20 -25.84
CA GLY A 17 -0.65 4.13 -24.99
C GLY A 17 -0.93 4.36 -23.50
N MET A 18 -0.80 5.59 -23.01
CA MET A 18 -1.08 5.93 -21.61
C MET A 18 -2.58 5.82 -21.28
N VAL A 19 -3.47 6.24 -22.18
CA VAL A 19 -4.92 6.10 -22.01
C VAL A 19 -5.33 4.62 -21.99
N LEU A 20 -4.75 3.79 -22.87
CA LEU A 20 -5.00 2.35 -22.87
C LEU A 20 -4.48 1.69 -21.58
N LEU A 21 -3.29 2.08 -21.11
CA LEU A 21 -2.75 1.62 -19.83
C LEU A 21 -3.65 2.04 -18.66
N GLN A 22 -4.15 3.28 -18.66
CA GLN A 22 -5.09 3.76 -17.65
C GLN A 22 -6.38 2.93 -17.67
N ALA A 23 -6.98 2.69 -18.84
CA ALA A 23 -8.18 1.87 -18.97
C ALA A 23 -7.95 0.45 -18.44
N LEU A 24 -6.81 -0.14 -18.77
CA LEU A 24 -6.40 -1.47 -18.28
C LEU A 24 -6.21 -1.47 -16.75
N LEU A 25 -5.55 -0.45 -16.19
CA LEU A 25 -5.36 -0.32 -14.75
C LEU A 25 -6.67 -0.14 -14.00
N VAL A 26 -7.57 0.73 -14.48
CA VAL A 26 -8.89 0.93 -13.88
C VAL A 26 -9.66 -0.38 -13.89
N MET A 27 -9.66 -1.10 -15.02
CA MET A 27 -10.33 -2.40 -15.12
C MET A 27 -9.70 -3.42 -14.17
N TRP A 28 -8.37 -3.48 -14.10
CA TRP A 28 -7.64 -4.39 -13.22
C TRP A 28 -7.93 -4.15 -11.74
N PHE A 29 -8.06 -2.90 -11.30
CA PHE A 29 -8.36 -2.56 -9.91
C PHE A 29 -9.86 -2.65 -9.57
N ALA A 30 -10.75 -2.33 -10.51
CA ALA A 30 -12.20 -2.32 -10.26
C ALA A 30 -12.84 -3.71 -10.42
N TRP A 31 -12.40 -4.50 -11.39
CA TRP A 31 -13.04 -5.78 -11.73
C TRP A 31 -13.02 -6.81 -10.60
N PRO A 32 -11.90 -7.06 -9.89
CA PRO A 32 -11.88 -8.04 -8.80
C PRO A 32 -12.85 -7.70 -7.68
N THR A 33 -12.92 -6.41 -7.32
CA THR A 33 -13.84 -5.89 -6.30
C THR A 33 -15.29 -6.01 -6.76
N GLN A 34 -15.59 -5.68 -8.02
CA GLN A 34 -16.94 -5.79 -8.57
C GLN A 34 -17.41 -7.24 -8.70
N LYS A 35 -16.50 -8.16 -8.98
CA LYS A 35 -16.77 -9.60 -9.08
C LYS A 35 -16.52 -10.33 -7.77
N ALA A 36 -16.34 -9.61 -6.66
CA ALA A 36 -16.15 -10.22 -5.36
C ALA A 36 -17.44 -10.96 -4.96
N ALA A 37 -17.29 -12.25 -4.66
CA ALA A 37 -18.39 -13.11 -4.22
C ALA A 37 -17.81 -14.30 -3.45
N PRO A 38 -18.49 -14.82 -2.42
CA PRO A 38 -18.07 -16.04 -1.74
C PRO A 38 -17.90 -17.19 -2.72
N ARG A 39 -16.76 -17.87 -2.66
CA ARG A 39 -16.45 -19.07 -3.43
C ARG A 39 -15.71 -20.01 -2.51
N ASP A 40 -16.32 -21.15 -2.21
CA ASP A 40 -15.73 -22.17 -1.33
C ASP A 40 -15.19 -21.56 -0.03
N LEU A 41 -15.89 -20.56 0.53
CA LEU A 41 -15.46 -19.86 1.73
C LEU A 41 -15.55 -20.81 2.94
N PRO A 42 -14.44 -21.09 3.65
CA PRO A 42 -14.46 -22.02 4.77
C PRO A 42 -15.35 -21.52 5.91
N VAL A 43 -16.41 -22.28 6.19
CA VAL A 43 -17.34 -22.07 7.30
C VAL A 43 -17.57 -23.37 8.04
N ILE A 44 -17.80 -23.26 9.35
CA ILE A 44 -18.04 -24.41 10.22
C ILE A 44 -19.52 -24.46 10.59
N VAL A 45 -20.07 -25.65 10.76
CA VAL A 45 -21.36 -25.89 11.39
C VAL A 45 -21.14 -26.82 12.58
N ALA A 46 -21.39 -26.30 13.78
CA ALA A 46 -21.14 -26.99 15.03
C ALA A 46 -22.42 -27.57 15.61
N GLY A 47 -22.38 -28.82 16.05
CA GLY A 47 -23.49 -29.50 16.73
C GLY A 47 -23.55 -30.99 16.42
N SER A 48 -24.58 -31.66 16.94
CA SER A 48 -24.79 -33.08 16.63
C SER A 48 -24.99 -33.30 15.13
N THR A 49 -24.55 -34.44 14.59
CA THR A 49 -24.64 -34.76 13.15
C THR A 49 -26.06 -34.63 12.59
N GLN A 50 -27.07 -34.95 13.40
CA GLN A 50 -28.47 -34.82 13.01
C GLN A 50 -28.94 -33.36 12.96
N ALA A 51 -28.46 -32.51 13.88
CA ALA A 51 -28.82 -31.11 13.95
C ALA A 51 -28.10 -30.26 12.87
N THR A 52 -26.85 -30.61 12.52
CA THR A 52 -26.08 -29.87 11.53
C THR A 52 -26.54 -30.14 10.09
N ALA A 53 -27.14 -31.30 9.81
CA ALA A 53 -27.57 -31.68 8.47
C ALA A 53 -28.53 -30.67 7.81
N ALA A 54 -29.53 -30.18 8.56
CA ALA A 54 -30.50 -29.22 8.06
C ALA A 54 -29.86 -27.85 7.73
N VAL A 55 -28.97 -27.37 8.60
CA VAL A 55 -28.24 -26.10 8.41
C VAL A 55 -27.29 -26.19 7.21
N VAL A 56 -26.56 -27.31 7.08
CA VAL A 56 -25.68 -27.56 5.95
C VAL A 56 -26.45 -27.56 4.63
N ASP A 57 -27.60 -28.23 4.59
CA ASP A 57 -28.45 -28.29 3.39
C ASP A 57 -29.04 -26.92 3.02
N GLN A 58 -29.49 -26.17 4.02
CA GLN A 58 -29.98 -24.80 3.85
C GLN A 58 -28.90 -23.86 3.30
N LEU A 59 -27.68 -23.90 3.86
CA LEU A 59 -26.56 -23.07 3.38
C LEU A 59 -26.17 -23.39 1.94
N ARG A 60 -26.12 -24.68 1.58
CA ARG A 60 -25.81 -25.13 0.22
C ARG A 60 -26.89 -24.73 -0.78
N THR A 61 -28.16 -24.81 -0.38
CA THR A 61 -29.31 -24.48 -1.23
C THR A 61 -29.46 -22.97 -1.40
N ALA A 62 -29.32 -22.20 -0.32
CA ALA A 62 -29.45 -20.74 -0.35
C ALA A 62 -28.32 -20.07 -1.15
N ARG A 63 -27.09 -20.58 -1.05
CA ARG A 63 -25.92 -20.03 -1.75
C ARG A 63 -25.02 -21.13 -2.33
N PRO A 64 -25.39 -21.70 -3.50
CA PRO A 64 -24.61 -22.74 -4.14
C PRO A 64 -23.17 -22.30 -4.45
N GLY A 65 -22.18 -23.09 -4.00
CA GLY A 65 -20.76 -22.84 -4.23
C GLY A 65 -20.15 -21.66 -3.43
N ALA A 66 -20.92 -21.03 -2.54
CA ALA A 66 -20.45 -19.91 -1.74
C ALA A 66 -19.55 -20.33 -0.58
N PHE A 67 -19.87 -21.47 0.03
CA PHE A 67 -19.30 -21.93 1.29
C PHE A 67 -18.73 -23.33 1.16
N ASP A 68 -17.53 -23.52 1.70
CA ASP A 68 -16.94 -24.83 1.96
C ASP A 68 -17.22 -25.18 3.42
N ILE A 69 -18.12 -26.14 3.63
CA ILE A 69 -18.76 -26.36 4.92
C ILE A 69 -18.14 -27.55 5.64
N TYR A 70 -17.61 -27.30 6.83
CA TYR A 70 -17.04 -28.29 7.73
C TYR A 70 -17.95 -28.49 8.93
N THR A 71 -18.04 -29.71 9.46
CA THR A 71 -18.83 -30.01 10.66
C THR A 71 -17.95 -30.38 11.83
N VAL A 72 -18.27 -29.86 13.00
CA VAL A 72 -17.56 -30.10 14.26
C VAL A 72 -18.57 -30.41 15.37
N PRO A 73 -18.17 -31.11 16.45
CA PRO A 73 -19.13 -31.58 17.44
C PRO A 73 -19.78 -30.46 18.26
N ASP A 74 -19.07 -29.36 18.52
CA ASP A 74 -19.52 -28.31 19.43
C ASP A 74 -18.87 -26.94 19.15
N ALA A 75 -19.36 -25.91 19.85
CA ALA A 75 -18.87 -24.54 19.73
C ALA A 75 -17.41 -24.36 20.16
N THR A 76 -16.89 -25.18 21.09
CA THR A 76 -15.51 -25.06 21.55
C THR A 76 -14.54 -25.52 20.46
N ALA A 77 -14.86 -26.62 19.77
CA ALA A 77 -14.13 -27.07 18.60
C ALA A 77 -14.18 -26.03 17.47
N ALA A 78 -15.36 -25.46 17.20
CA ALA A 78 -15.52 -24.41 16.21
C ALA A 78 -14.65 -23.17 16.53
N ASP A 79 -14.66 -22.71 17.78
CA ASP A 79 -13.89 -21.56 18.22
C ASP A 79 -12.38 -21.81 18.14
N ALA A 80 -11.93 -23.04 18.40
CA ALA A 80 -10.54 -23.44 18.22
C ALA A 80 -10.13 -23.34 16.74
N ASP A 81 -10.98 -23.83 15.83
CA ASP A 81 -10.74 -23.77 14.39
C ASP A 81 -10.75 -22.33 13.85
N LEU A 82 -11.64 -21.47 14.37
CA LEU A 82 -11.62 -20.03 14.07
C LEU A 82 -10.31 -19.36 14.52
N ARG A 83 -9.84 -19.66 15.75
CA ARG A 83 -8.54 -19.17 16.25
C ARG A 83 -7.34 -19.72 15.49
N SER A 84 -7.47 -20.91 14.90
CA SER A 84 -6.42 -21.50 14.06
C SER A 84 -6.37 -20.93 12.63
N ARG A 85 -7.33 -20.06 12.27
CA ARG A 85 -7.57 -19.54 10.90
C ARG A 85 -8.00 -20.62 9.90
N PHE A 86 -8.57 -21.73 10.37
CA PHE A 86 -9.09 -22.77 9.50
C PHE A 86 -10.38 -22.30 8.79
N ALA A 87 -11.24 -21.57 9.51
CA ALA A 87 -12.47 -21.00 8.97
C ALA A 87 -12.66 -19.53 9.35
N TYR A 88 -13.54 -18.85 8.63
CA TYR A 88 -13.87 -17.43 8.88
C TYR A 88 -15.06 -17.25 9.83
N ALA A 89 -15.98 -18.22 9.84
CA ALA A 89 -17.20 -18.19 10.62
C ALA A 89 -17.67 -19.60 10.96
N ALA A 90 -18.44 -19.72 12.03
CA ALA A 90 -19.05 -20.96 12.49
C ALA A 90 -20.51 -20.73 12.89
N PHE A 91 -21.42 -21.53 12.33
CA PHE A 91 -22.82 -21.60 12.75
C PHE A 91 -22.94 -22.62 13.87
N ILE A 92 -23.35 -22.19 15.05
CA ILE A 92 -23.52 -23.06 16.21
C ILE A 92 -24.99 -23.42 16.32
N VAL A 93 -25.29 -24.71 16.21
CA VAL A 93 -26.66 -25.21 16.34
C VAL A 93 -26.96 -25.46 17.81
N GLU A 94 -27.80 -24.60 18.37
CA GLU A 94 -28.27 -24.66 19.75
C GLU A 94 -29.70 -25.20 19.81
N PRO A 95 -30.17 -25.69 20.98
CA PRO A 95 -31.56 -26.13 21.14
C PRO A 95 -32.59 -25.02 20.87
N THR A 96 -32.19 -23.75 21.05
CA THR A 96 -33.04 -22.56 20.95
C THR A 96 -32.92 -21.83 19.61
N GLY A 97 -32.04 -22.28 18.70
CA GLY A 97 -31.80 -21.63 17.41
C GLY A 97 -30.38 -21.79 16.91
N VAL A 98 -29.97 -20.93 15.98
CA VAL A 98 -28.60 -20.90 15.44
C VAL A 98 -27.91 -19.61 15.88
N SER A 99 -26.75 -19.72 16.54
CA SER A 99 -25.87 -18.59 16.81
C SER A 99 -24.70 -18.57 15.82
N LEU A 100 -24.13 -17.40 15.59
CA LEU A 100 -23.04 -17.21 14.63
C LEU A 100 -21.78 -16.76 15.36
N HIS A 101 -20.72 -17.55 15.24
CA HIS A 101 -19.39 -17.19 15.70
C HIS A 101 -18.55 -16.72 14.50
N VAL A 102 -17.86 -15.59 14.61
CA VAL A 102 -17.03 -15.03 13.53
C VAL A 102 -15.62 -14.70 14.02
N ALA A 103 -14.68 -14.58 13.09
CA ALA A 103 -13.35 -14.04 13.35
C ALA A 103 -13.16 -12.74 12.55
N SER A 104 -13.67 -11.61 13.05
CA SER A 104 -13.63 -10.35 12.28
C SER A 104 -12.22 -9.85 11.98
N ALA A 105 -11.24 -10.17 12.84
CA ALA A 105 -9.83 -9.85 12.59
C ALA A 105 -9.25 -10.64 11.38
N ALA A 106 -9.86 -11.76 10.98
CA ALA A 106 -9.49 -12.44 9.74
C ALA A 106 -9.93 -11.62 8.51
N SER A 107 -11.20 -11.24 8.47
CA SER A 107 -11.77 -10.39 7.42
C SER A 107 -13.12 -9.79 7.86
N PRO A 108 -13.19 -8.47 8.14
CA PRO A 108 -14.45 -7.82 8.52
C PRO A 108 -15.50 -7.90 7.40
N THR A 109 -15.07 -7.90 6.14
CA THR A 109 -15.95 -8.08 4.97
C THR A 109 -16.64 -9.44 5.01
N VAL A 110 -15.90 -10.51 5.31
CA VAL A 110 -16.48 -11.85 5.42
C VAL A 110 -17.42 -11.94 6.62
N SER A 111 -17.01 -11.44 7.79
CA SER A 111 -17.87 -11.45 8.98
C SER A 111 -19.20 -10.74 8.75
N ASN A 112 -19.19 -9.59 8.08
CA ASN A 112 -20.41 -8.88 7.71
C ASN A 112 -21.28 -9.67 6.73
N LEU A 113 -20.66 -10.27 5.70
CA LEU A 113 -21.36 -11.08 4.70
C LEU A 113 -22.04 -12.29 5.32
N VAL A 114 -21.34 -13.02 6.19
CA VAL A 114 -21.88 -14.22 6.85
C VAL A 114 -22.91 -13.82 7.90
N SER A 115 -22.69 -12.72 8.64
CA SER A 115 -23.69 -12.18 9.58
C SER A 115 -24.99 -11.79 8.88
N GLN A 116 -24.91 -11.24 7.67
CA GLN A 116 -26.09 -10.94 6.86
C GLN A 116 -26.77 -12.24 6.40
N ALA A 117 -26.01 -13.21 5.89
CA ALA A 117 -26.54 -14.50 5.47
C ALA A 117 -27.23 -15.26 6.62
N ALA A 118 -26.69 -15.18 7.84
CA ALA A 118 -27.28 -15.81 9.01
C ALA A 118 -28.63 -15.19 9.39
N ARG A 119 -28.76 -13.86 9.31
CA ARG A 119 -30.04 -13.17 9.55
C ARG A 119 -31.11 -13.52 8.52
N GLU A 120 -30.71 -13.76 7.28
CA GLU A 120 -31.62 -14.19 6.20
C GLU A 120 -32.14 -15.64 6.39
N MET A 121 -31.53 -16.44 7.28
CA MET A 121 -31.93 -17.84 7.52
C MET A 121 -33.04 -17.99 8.56
N ASP A 122 -33.17 -17.04 9.48
CA ASP A 122 -34.13 -17.06 10.58
C ASP A 122 -34.64 -15.63 10.83
N ASP A 123 -35.62 -15.20 10.03
CA ASP A 123 -36.21 -13.86 10.10
C ASP A 123 -36.95 -13.61 11.43
N ASP A 124 -37.40 -14.67 12.12
CA ASP A 124 -38.21 -14.58 13.34
C ASP A 124 -37.37 -14.59 14.63
N HIS A 125 -36.11 -15.07 14.58
CA HIS A 125 -35.23 -15.11 15.76
C HIS A 125 -33.95 -14.30 15.55
N PRO A 126 -33.58 -13.40 16.49
CA PRO A 126 -32.34 -12.65 16.38
C PRO A 126 -31.13 -13.58 16.50
N VAL A 127 -30.41 -13.76 15.39
CA VAL A 127 -29.12 -14.47 15.39
C VAL A 127 -28.10 -13.72 16.24
N THR A 128 -27.66 -14.36 17.33
CA THR A 128 -26.60 -13.83 18.18
C THR A 128 -25.27 -13.98 17.47
N VAL A 129 -24.54 -12.87 17.28
CA VAL A 129 -23.21 -12.87 16.66
C VAL A 129 -22.14 -12.68 17.72
N THR A 130 -21.32 -13.71 17.91
CA THR A 130 -20.17 -13.70 18.81
C THR A 130 -18.89 -13.57 18.00
N ASP A 131 -18.06 -12.58 18.30
CA ASP A 131 -16.76 -12.41 17.63
C ASP A 131 -15.66 -13.09 18.45
N VAL A 132 -15.22 -14.26 18.00
CA VAL A 132 -14.25 -15.12 18.67
C VAL A 132 -12.83 -14.55 18.57
N VAL A 133 -12.54 -13.88 17.45
CA VAL A 133 -11.27 -13.18 17.21
C VAL A 133 -11.60 -11.78 16.69
N ALA A 134 -11.87 -10.91 17.65
CA ALA A 134 -12.36 -9.56 17.39
C ALA A 134 -11.30 -8.64 16.76
N SER A 135 -11.76 -7.81 15.83
CA SER A 135 -10.99 -6.67 15.34
C SER A 135 -10.65 -5.72 16.50
N PRO A 136 -9.51 -5.00 16.43
CA PRO A 136 -9.13 -4.05 17.46
C PRO A 136 -10.23 -3.01 17.74
N VAL A 137 -10.41 -2.65 19.01
CA VAL A 137 -11.43 -1.67 19.45
C VAL A 137 -11.20 -0.30 18.79
N ASP A 138 -9.95 0.07 18.56
CA ASP A 138 -9.56 1.31 17.90
C ASP A 138 -9.64 1.26 16.35
N ASP A 139 -9.88 0.07 15.78
CA ASP A 139 -10.11 -0.16 14.34
C ASP A 139 -11.25 -1.16 14.09
N PRO A 140 -12.49 -0.84 14.47
CA PRO A 140 -13.63 -1.76 14.36
C PRO A 140 -14.02 -2.09 12.92
N ARG A 141 -13.50 -1.32 11.95
CA ARG A 141 -13.71 -1.55 10.52
C ARG A 141 -12.56 -2.36 9.88
N GLY A 142 -11.49 -2.66 10.62
CA GLY A 142 -10.26 -3.28 10.10
C GLY A 142 -9.62 -2.49 8.94
N ALA A 143 -9.87 -1.19 8.89
CA ALA A 143 -9.46 -0.32 7.78
C ALA A 143 -8.01 0.13 7.92
N GLY A 144 -7.52 0.27 9.16
CA GLY A 144 -6.18 0.74 9.46
C GLY A 144 -5.09 -0.20 8.93
N LEU A 145 -5.27 -1.51 9.10
CA LEU A 145 -4.35 -2.52 8.55
C LEU A 145 -4.24 -2.40 7.03
N SER A 146 -5.39 -2.33 6.36
CA SER A 146 -5.47 -2.24 4.90
C SER A 146 -4.90 -0.93 4.37
N ALA A 147 -5.15 0.18 5.07
CA ALA A 147 -4.67 1.52 4.70
C ALA A 147 -3.16 1.66 4.85
N ALA A 148 -2.56 1.10 5.90
CA ALA A 148 -1.12 1.16 6.14
C ALA A 148 -0.29 0.37 5.11
N PHE A 149 -0.90 -0.64 4.48
CA PHE A 149 -0.19 -1.57 3.61
C PHE A 149 0.29 -0.94 2.30
N LEU A 150 -0.49 -0.06 1.68
CA LEU A 150 -0.09 0.60 0.42
C LEU A 150 1.16 1.48 0.61
N PRO A 151 1.23 2.39 1.61
CA PRO A 151 2.45 3.11 1.94
C PRO A 151 3.66 2.20 2.18
N LEU A 152 3.49 1.07 2.88
CA LEU A 152 4.56 0.10 3.11
C LEU A 152 5.10 -0.50 1.80
N LEU A 153 4.22 -0.90 0.90
CA LEU A 153 4.62 -1.44 -0.41
C LEU A 153 5.33 -0.36 -1.26
N LEU A 154 4.79 0.85 -1.29
CA LEU A 154 5.35 1.95 -2.08
C LEU A 154 6.73 2.37 -1.58
N THR A 155 6.91 2.51 -0.26
CA THR A 155 8.19 2.88 0.34
C THR A 155 9.23 1.75 0.19
N SER A 156 8.81 0.49 0.29
CA SER A 156 9.70 -0.66 0.05
C SER A 156 10.16 -0.76 -1.39
N LEU A 157 9.25 -0.54 -2.34
CA LEU A 157 9.57 -0.46 -3.77
C LEU A 157 10.53 0.71 -4.04
N ALA A 158 10.22 1.89 -3.51
CA ALA A 158 11.05 3.07 -3.67
C ALA A 158 12.46 2.86 -3.10
N CYS A 159 12.58 2.20 -1.95
CA CYS A 159 13.88 1.85 -1.37
C CYS A 159 14.68 0.92 -2.28
N GLY A 160 14.07 -0.15 -2.81
CA GLY A 160 14.71 -1.06 -3.75
C GLY A 160 15.25 -0.33 -5.00
N VAL A 161 14.44 0.57 -5.57
CA VAL A 161 14.84 1.41 -6.70
C VAL A 161 15.97 2.38 -6.33
N ALA A 162 15.84 3.07 -5.19
CA ALA A 162 16.82 4.03 -4.72
C ALA A 162 18.19 3.39 -4.46
N LEU A 163 18.22 2.25 -3.78
CA LEU A 163 19.47 1.50 -3.53
C LEU A 163 20.12 1.03 -4.83
N LEU A 164 19.32 0.62 -5.81
CA LEU A 164 19.83 0.21 -7.11
C LEU A 164 20.52 1.37 -7.86
N PHE A 165 19.96 2.59 -7.81
CA PHE A 165 20.51 3.76 -8.50
C PHE A 165 21.61 4.50 -7.73
N LEU A 166 21.47 4.62 -6.41
CA LEU A 166 22.32 5.48 -5.58
C LEU A 166 23.52 4.74 -4.98
N VAL A 167 23.41 3.42 -4.78
CA VAL A 167 24.47 2.62 -4.19
C VAL A 167 25.15 1.81 -5.29
N ARG A 168 26.46 1.98 -5.47
CA ARG A 168 27.20 1.29 -6.55
C ARG A 168 27.65 -0.13 -6.16
N SER A 169 27.95 -0.37 -4.89
CA SER A 169 28.40 -1.67 -4.41
C SER A 169 27.24 -2.61 -4.12
N HIS A 170 27.20 -3.78 -4.78
CA HIS A 170 26.17 -4.81 -4.55
C HIS A 170 26.11 -5.28 -3.08
N ARG A 171 27.26 -5.37 -2.39
CA ARG A 171 27.30 -5.72 -0.96
C ARG A 171 26.60 -4.68 -0.10
N LEU A 172 26.82 -3.40 -0.41
CA LEU A 172 26.16 -2.29 0.29
C LEU A 172 24.68 -2.18 -0.09
N ARG A 173 24.28 -2.57 -1.31
CA ARG A 173 22.85 -2.68 -1.69
C ARG A 173 22.16 -3.72 -0.82
N VAL A 174 22.72 -4.93 -0.73
CA VAL A 174 22.19 -6.03 0.10
C VAL A 174 22.13 -5.63 1.57
N ALA A 175 23.21 -5.07 2.11
CA ALA A 175 23.23 -4.59 3.50
C ALA A 175 22.21 -3.46 3.73
N GLY A 176 22.06 -2.54 2.78
CA GLY A 176 21.08 -1.46 2.82
C GLY A 176 19.63 -1.96 2.80
N GLN A 177 19.34 -3.01 2.04
CA GLN A 177 18.01 -3.65 2.01
C GLN A 177 17.67 -4.31 3.35
N ILE A 178 18.63 -5.03 3.95
CA ILE A 178 18.45 -5.65 5.27
C ILE A 178 18.25 -4.57 6.33
N LEU A 179 19.08 -3.52 6.33
CA LEU A 179 18.94 -2.41 7.27
C LEU A 179 17.60 -1.69 7.11
N PHE A 180 17.20 -1.40 5.87
CA PHE A 180 15.90 -0.81 5.57
C PHE A 180 14.76 -1.67 6.10
N ALA A 181 14.79 -2.99 5.85
CA ALA A 181 13.77 -3.91 6.32
C ALA A 181 13.61 -3.88 7.84
N VAL A 182 14.71 -3.95 8.59
CA VAL A 182 14.69 -3.90 10.07
C VAL A 182 14.11 -2.57 10.57
N LEU A 183 14.57 -1.44 10.02
CA LEU A 183 14.10 -0.11 10.44
C LEU A 183 12.63 0.12 10.05
N ALA A 184 12.26 -0.22 8.82
CA ALA A 184 10.88 -0.10 8.33
C ALA A 184 9.93 -0.97 9.16
N GLY A 185 10.32 -2.22 9.46
CA GLY A 185 9.55 -3.11 10.31
C GLY A 185 9.32 -2.53 11.71
N GLY A 186 10.39 -2.10 12.38
CA GLY A 186 10.30 -1.53 13.73
C GLY A 186 9.48 -0.25 13.79
N ILE A 187 9.72 0.70 12.88
CA ILE A 187 9.03 2.00 12.85
C ILE A 187 7.56 1.82 12.47
N ALA A 188 7.26 1.05 11.43
CA ALA A 188 5.89 0.87 10.98
C ALA A 188 5.05 0.06 11.97
N ALA A 189 5.59 -1.02 12.55
CA ALA A 189 4.91 -1.74 13.62
C ALA A 189 4.63 -0.81 14.81
N GLY A 190 5.60 0.03 15.18
CA GLY A 190 5.45 0.97 16.29
C GLY A 190 4.35 2.00 16.02
N ALA A 191 4.31 2.54 14.80
CA ALA A 191 3.26 3.46 14.39
C ALA A 191 1.88 2.79 14.42
N MET A 192 1.75 1.57 13.90
CA MET A 192 0.47 0.83 13.85
C MET A 192 -0.01 0.37 15.23
N HIS A 193 0.90 0.00 16.13
CA HIS A 193 0.61 -0.24 17.55
C HIS A 193 0.16 1.04 18.26
N GLY A 194 0.83 2.16 18.01
CA GLY A 194 0.52 3.45 18.63
C GLY A 194 -0.86 4.01 18.29
N ILE A 195 -1.46 3.58 17.17
CA ILE A 195 -2.83 3.93 16.77
C ILE A 195 -3.84 2.79 16.99
N GLY A 196 -3.45 1.72 17.68
CA GLY A 196 -4.35 0.61 18.03
C GLY A 196 -4.75 -0.32 16.88
N VAL A 197 -4.06 -0.29 15.75
CA VAL A 197 -4.36 -1.14 14.57
C VAL A 197 -3.83 -2.57 14.72
N LEU A 198 -2.74 -2.76 15.47
CA LEU A 198 -2.14 -4.06 15.73
C LEU A 198 -2.15 -4.33 17.24
N THR A 199 -2.59 -5.52 17.64
CA THR A 199 -2.77 -5.89 19.05
C THR A 199 -1.85 -7.03 19.51
N GLY A 200 -1.31 -7.84 18.59
CA GLY A 200 -0.39 -8.94 18.89
C GLY A 200 1.04 -8.51 19.25
N SER A 201 1.99 -9.45 19.20
CA SER A 201 3.38 -9.14 19.57
C SER A 201 4.03 -8.07 18.67
N TYR A 202 4.57 -7.02 19.29
CA TYR A 202 5.31 -5.96 18.58
C TYR A 202 6.47 -6.54 17.76
N LEU A 203 7.26 -7.45 18.34
CA LEU A 203 8.41 -8.03 17.64
C LEU A 203 8.00 -8.93 16.48
N ALA A 204 6.91 -9.70 16.63
CA ALA A 204 6.41 -10.56 15.57
C ALA A 204 5.84 -9.74 14.41
N THR A 205 5.06 -8.70 14.71
CA THR A 205 4.51 -7.77 13.70
C THR A 205 5.60 -6.96 13.02
N ALA A 206 6.60 -6.46 13.76
CA ALA A 206 7.78 -5.79 13.20
C ALA A 206 8.57 -6.73 12.28
N GLY A 207 8.78 -7.98 12.68
CA GLY A 207 9.43 -9.00 11.86
C GLY A 207 8.67 -9.32 10.57
N ALA A 208 7.33 -9.43 10.65
CA ALA A 208 6.49 -9.65 9.47
C ALA A 208 6.55 -8.48 8.48
N ILE A 209 6.47 -7.24 8.98
CA ILE A 209 6.58 -6.04 8.14
C ILE A 209 8.00 -5.91 7.56
N ALA A 210 9.04 -6.18 8.35
CA ALA A 210 10.43 -6.19 7.88
C ALA A 210 10.62 -7.19 6.75
N LEU A 211 10.12 -8.41 6.91
CA LEU A 211 10.24 -9.46 5.90
C LEU A 211 9.49 -9.12 4.62
N LEU A 212 8.29 -8.54 4.72
CA LEU A 212 7.56 -8.01 3.56
C LEU A 212 8.35 -6.89 2.85
N ALA A 213 8.86 -5.92 3.62
CA ALA A 213 9.64 -4.81 3.09
C ALA A 213 10.92 -5.29 2.39
N LEU A 214 11.57 -6.31 2.96
CA LEU A 214 12.72 -6.97 2.37
C LEU A 214 12.34 -7.68 1.06
N ALA A 215 11.29 -8.52 1.08
CA ALA A 215 10.84 -9.25 -0.10
C ALA A 215 10.53 -8.30 -1.27
N VAL A 216 9.82 -7.20 -1.01
CA VAL A 216 9.48 -6.20 -2.01
C VAL A 216 10.71 -5.45 -2.53
N SER A 217 11.51 -4.88 -1.62
CA SER A 217 12.69 -4.09 -2.00
C SER A 217 13.76 -4.95 -2.70
N ALA A 218 13.97 -6.19 -2.25
CA ALA A 218 14.88 -7.16 -2.84
C ALA A 218 14.44 -7.61 -4.22
N THR A 219 13.14 -7.86 -4.43
CA THR A 219 12.61 -8.24 -5.74
C THR A 219 12.83 -7.16 -6.78
N VAL A 220 12.48 -5.91 -6.46
CA VAL A 220 12.60 -4.79 -7.39
C VAL A 220 14.07 -4.48 -7.71
N ALA A 221 14.92 -4.41 -6.69
CA ALA A 221 16.34 -4.16 -6.89
C ALA A 221 17.03 -5.33 -7.62
N GLY A 222 16.69 -6.58 -7.29
CA GLY A 222 17.27 -7.77 -7.88
C GLY A 222 16.93 -7.91 -9.36
N LEU A 223 15.65 -7.76 -9.72
CA LEU A 223 15.23 -7.73 -11.13
C LEU A 223 15.88 -6.56 -11.87
N GLY A 224 15.93 -5.38 -11.23
CA GLY A 224 16.61 -4.22 -11.81
C GLY A 224 18.12 -4.41 -11.99
N ALA A 225 18.78 -5.15 -11.11
CA ALA A 225 20.21 -5.43 -11.20
C ALA A 225 20.54 -6.38 -12.38
N VAL A 226 19.65 -7.35 -12.66
CA VAL A 226 19.86 -8.33 -13.75
C VAL A 226 19.33 -7.82 -15.10
N LEU A 227 18.16 -7.19 -15.13
CA LEU A 227 17.46 -6.79 -16.36
C LEU A 227 17.52 -5.27 -16.64
N GLY A 228 18.12 -4.48 -15.75
CA GLY A 228 18.17 -3.02 -15.87
C GLY A 228 16.80 -2.36 -15.68
N LYS A 229 16.55 -1.26 -16.41
CA LYS A 229 15.29 -0.49 -16.30
C LYS A 229 14.03 -1.33 -16.57
N ALA A 230 14.11 -2.30 -17.47
CA ALA A 230 13.01 -3.23 -17.75
C ALA A 230 12.70 -4.11 -16.53
N GLY A 231 13.73 -4.55 -15.80
CA GLY A 231 13.58 -5.31 -14.55
C GLY A 231 12.94 -4.50 -13.43
N ILE A 232 13.26 -3.21 -13.33
CA ILE A 232 12.58 -2.31 -12.38
C ILE A 232 11.10 -2.20 -12.73
N GLY A 233 10.78 -2.01 -14.01
CA GLY A 233 9.39 -2.00 -14.48
C GLY A 233 8.66 -3.29 -14.18
N LEU A 234 9.30 -4.44 -14.41
CA LEU A 234 8.74 -5.77 -14.10
C LEU A 234 8.55 -5.98 -12.60
N GLY A 235 9.54 -5.64 -11.77
CA GLY A 235 9.43 -5.74 -10.32
C GLY A 235 8.35 -4.82 -9.76
N ALA A 236 8.27 -3.59 -10.27
CA ALA A 236 7.20 -2.67 -9.92
C ALA A 236 5.83 -3.21 -10.33
N LEU A 237 5.71 -3.78 -11.54
CA LEU A 237 4.49 -4.44 -12.00
C LEU A 237 4.10 -5.59 -11.05
N LEU A 238 5.03 -6.50 -10.75
CA LEU A 238 4.83 -7.67 -9.88
C LEU A 238 4.52 -7.31 -8.43
N VAL A 239 4.83 -6.11 -7.95
CA VAL A 239 4.47 -5.69 -6.58
C VAL A 239 3.19 -4.86 -6.61
N PHE A 240 3.07 -3.94 -7.57
CA PHE A 240 1.98 -2.97 -7.65
C PHE A 240 0.69 -3.56 -8.24
N PHE A 241 0.77 -4.29 -9.35
CA PHE A 241 -0.42 -4.96 -9.94
C PHE A 241 -0.93 -6.08 -9.02
N SER A 242 -0.04 -6.71 -8.27
CA SER A 242 -0.34 -7.78 -7.32
C SER A 242 -0.87 -7.29 -5.98
N GLY A 243 -0.84 -5.98 -5.75
CA GLY A 243 -1.26 -5.35 -4.51
C GLY A 243 -2.78 -5.44 -4.28
N ASN A 244 -3.41 -4.30 -4.02
CA ASN A 244 -4.81 -4.21 -3.59
C ASN A 244 -5.84 -5.01 -4.46
N PRO A 245 -5.66 -5.26 -5.78
CA PRO A 245 -6.66 -5.98 -6.59
C PRO A 245 -6.76 -7.49 -6.35
N ILE A 246 -5.63 -8.18 -6.11
CA ILE A 246 -5.59 -9.66 -6.04
C ILE A 246 -4.98 -10.22 -4.75
N SER A 247 -4.36 -9.38 -3.91
CA SER A 247 -3.74 -9.82 -2.66
C SER A 247 -4.71 -10.31 -1.58
N GLY A 248 -6.01 -10.06 -1.73
CA GLY A 248 -7.03 -10.38 -0.70
C GLY A 248 -6.94 -9.51 0.56
N LEU A 249 -6.06 -8.50 0.59
CA LEU A 249 -5.80 -7.69 1.78
C LEU A 249 -7.04 -6.96 2.28
N ALA A 250 -7.86 -6.38 1.41
CA ALA A 250 -9.05 -5.63 1.82
C ALA A 250 -10.27 -6.53 2.09
N THR A 251 -10.20 -7.80 1.70
CA THR A 251 -11.33 -8.73 1.68
C THR A 251 -10.87 -10.09 2.23
N ALA A 252 -11.27 -11.17 1.56
CA ALA A 252 -10.69 -12.49 1.72
C ALA A 252 -10.35 -13.03 0.31
N PRO A 253 -9.33 -13.88 0.18
CA PRO A 253 -8.90 -14.53 -1.06
C PRO A 253 -10.03 -15.28 -1.77
N GLU A 254 -10.90 -15.91 -0.98
CA GLU A 254 -12.07 -16.69 -1.41
C GLU A 254 -13.17 -15.80 -1.96
N LEU A 255 -13.15 -14.49 -1.66
CA LEU A 255 -14.04 -13.51 -2.28
C LEU A 255 -13.57 -13.13 -3.70
N LEU A 256 -12.29 -13.33 -4.04
CA LEU A 256 -11.75 -12.93 -5.33
C LEU A 256 -12.10 -13.94 -6.43
N PRO A 257 -12.25 -13.49 -7.69
CA PRO A 257 -12.45 -14.41 -8.81
C PRO A 257 -11.27 -15.38 -8.97
N ALA A 258 -11.55 -16.68 -9.08
CA ALA A 258 -10.51 -17.67 -9.37
C ALA A 258 -9.88 -17.43 -10.76
N PRO A 259 -8.57 -17.64 -10.94
CA PRO A 259 -7.57 -18.14 -9.97
C PRO A 259 -6.85 -17.01 -9.20
N TRP A 260 -7.34 -15.77 -9.24
CA TRP A 260 -6.57 -14.59 -8.81
C TRP A 260 -6.29 -14.53 -7.31
N GLY A 261 -7.21 -15.01 -6.46
CA GLY A 261 -6.97 -15.12 -5.01
C GLY A 261 -5.77 -16.01 -4.68
N THR A 262 -5.68 -17.18 -5.34
CA THR A 262 -4.55 -18.11 -5.19
C THR A 262 -3.24 -17.49 -5.68
N ILE A 263 -3.26 -16.84 -6.85
CA ILE A 263 -2.07 -16.18 -7.39
C ILE A 263 -1.59 -15.07 -6.45
N GLY A 264 -2.51 -14.23 -5.96
CA GLY A 264 -2.21 -13.12 -5.07
C GLY A 264 -1.54 -13.57 -3.77
N HIS A 265 -1.95 -14.71 -3.22
CA HIS A 265 -1.35 -15.31 -2.03
C HIS A 265 0.12 -15.70 -2.16
N PHE A 266 0.57 -16.09 -3.35
CA PHE A 266 1.97 -16.44 -3.60
C PHE A 266 2.85 -15.22 -3.90
N LEU A 267 2.26 -14.04 -4.01
CA LEU A 267 2.98 -12.79 -4.27
C LEU A 267 3.30 -12.08 -2.94
N PRO A 268 4.39 -11.29 -2.88
CA PRO A 268 4.82 -10.66 -1.63
C PRO A 268 3.70 -9.87 -0.92
N PRO A 269 2.86 -9.07 -1.60
CA PRO A 269 1.76 -8.37 -0.94
C PRO A 269 0.74 -9.31 -0.26
N GLY A 270 0.29 -10.37 -0.93
CA GLY A 270 -0.69 -11.30 -0.37
C GLY A 270 -0.12 -12.13 0.78
N ALA A 271 1.09 -12.66 0.62
CA ALA A 271 1.79 -13.36 1.69
C ALA A 271 2.05 -12.43 2.90
N GLY A 272 2.44 -11.17 2.67
CA GLY A 272 2.59 -10.16 3.72
C GLY A 272 1.30 -9.90 4.48
N ALA A 273 0.17 -9.81 3.78
CA ALA A 273 -1.15 -9.61 4.38
C ALA A 273 -1.56 -10.79 5.27
N GLY A 274 -1.34 -12.02 4.79
CA GLY A 274 -1.60 -13.25 5.54
C GLY A 274 -0.70 -13.41 6.76
N LEU A 275 0.61 -13.19 6.61
CA LEU A 275 1.56 -13.26 7.72
C LEU A 275 1.24 -12.22 8.80
N LEU A 276 1.00 -10.96 8.39
CA LEU A 276 0.75 -9.88 9.33
C LEU A 276 -0.53 -10.13 10.15
N ARG A 277 -1.62 -10.60 9.54
CA ARG A 277 -2.82 -11.02 10.28
C ARG A 277 -2.53 -12.16 11.25
N SER A 278 -1.80 -13.18 10.79
CA SER A 278 -1.47 -14.36 11.58
C SER A 278 -0.77 -13.98 12.88
N VAL A 279 0.27 -13.12 12.80
CA VAL A 279 1.04 -12.71 13.98
C VAL A 279 0.39 -11.58 14.79
N ALA A 280 -0.51 -10.79 14.17
CA ALA A 280 -1.17 -9.69 14.84
C ALA A 280 -2.40 -10.11 15.64
N PHE A 281 -3.16 -11.11 15.17
CA PHE A 281 -4.49 -11.43 15.72
C PHE A 281 -4.71 -12.91 16.06
N PHE A 282 -3.85 -13.81 15.57
CA PHE A 282 -4.05 -15.26 15.68
C PHE A 282 -2.86 -15.99 16.32
N ASP A 283 -2.03 -15.28 17.10
CA ASP A 283 -0.87 -15.84 17.80
C ASP A 283 0.09 -16.65 16.91
N GLY A 284 0.17 -16.29 15.62
CA GLY A 284 1.00 -16.97 14.63
C GLY A 284 0.37 -18.19 13.96
N ALA A 285 -0.87 -18.55 14.26
CA ALA A 285 -1.59 -19.59 13.53
C ALA A 285 -1.66 -19.24 12.03
N GLY A 286 -1.48 -20.22 11.15
CA GLY A 286 -1.45 -20.00 9.69
C GLY A 286 -0.24 -19.24 9.14
N ALA A 287 0.76 -18.88 9.97
CA ALA A 287 1.89 -18.06 9.54
C ALA A 287 2.92 -18.80 8.65
N ALA A 288 2.98 -20.13 8.70
CA ALA A 288 4.06 -20.90 8.09
C ALA A 288 4.16 -20.71 6.57
N GLN A 289 3.06 -20.87 5.85
CA GLN A 289 3.03 -20.71 4.39
C GLN A 289 3.43 -19.30 3.94
N PRO A 290 2.80 -18.21 4.41
CA PRO A 290 3.18 -16.87 3.98
C PRO A 290 4.61 -16.49 4.41
N LEU A 291 5.08 -16.99 5.56
CA LEU A 291 6.47 -16.82 5.99
C LEU A 291 7.44 -17.42 4.96
N TRP A 292 7.24 -18.68 4.56
CA TRP A 292 8.09 -19.33 3.57
C TRP A 292 8.06 -18.63 2.21
N ILE A 293 6.90 -18.17 1.77
CA ILE A 293 6.76 -17.42 0.51
C ILE A 293 7.62 -16.15 0.55
N LEU A 294 7.50 -15.34 1.62
CA LEU A 294 8.25 -14.10 1.73
C LEU A 294 9.75 -14.34 1.90
N VAL A 295 10.16 -15.36 2.65
CA VAL A 295 11.58 -15.75 2.78
C VAL A 295 12.16 -16.11 1.41
N ASN A 296 11.44 -16.87 0.59
CA ASN A 296 11.89 -17.23 -0.76
C ASN A 296 11.99 -16.00 -1.68
N TRP A 297 11.00 -15.10 -1.66
CA TRP A 297 11.06 -13.85 -2.42
C TRP A 297 12.21 -12.94 -1.99
N ALA A 298 12.40 -12.78 -0.68
CA ALA A 298 13.52 -12.03 -0.13
C ALA A 298 14.86 -12.64 -0.53
N ALA A 299 15.05 -13.95 -0.33
CA ALA A 299 16.26 -14.66 -0.68
C ALA A 299 16.56 -14.56 -2.19
N ALA A 300 15.58 -14.85 -3.05
CA ALA A 300 15.73 -14.75 -4.49
C ALA A 300 16.09 -13.32 -4.92
N GLY A 301 15.38 -12.31 -4.41
CA GLY A 301 15.67 -10.90 -4.70
C GLY A 301 17.07 -10.46 -4.25
N LEU A 302 17.51 -10.88 -3.07
CA LEU A 302 18.85 -10.58 -2.54
C LEU A 302 19.93 -11.29 -3.35
N VAL A 303 19.72 -12.54 -3.74
CA VAL A 303 20.62 -13.29 -4.64
C VAL A 303 20.73 -12.58 -5.99
N LEU A 304 19.61 -12.19 -6.61
CA LEU A 304 19.62 -11.43 -7.86
C LEU A 304 20.34 -10.07 -7.71
N THR A 305 20.15 -9.40 -6.57
CA THR A 305 20.83 -8.13 -6.26
C THR A 305 22.35 -8.33 -6.14
N ALA A 306 22.78 -9.42 -5.51
CA ALA A 306 24.19 -9.78 -5.37
C ALA A 306 24.82 -10.20 -6.71
N LEU A 307 24.08 -10.96 -7.54
CA LEU A 307 24.54 -11.52 -8.82
C LEU A 307 24.48 -10.53 -9.99
N GLY A 308 23.76 -9.40 -9.88
CA GLY A 308 23.59 -8.38 -10.92
C GLY A 308 24.86 -7.59 -11.29
N HIS A 309 26.00 -8.28 -11.39
CA HIS A 309 27.36 -7.78 -11.54
C HIS A 309 27.70 -7.28 -12.96
N PHE A 310 26.82 -7.44 -13.95
CA PHE A 310 27.21 -7.31 -15.35
C PHE A 310 27.14 -5.90 -15.95
N ARG A 311 26.71 -4.86 -15.20
CA ARG A 311 26.64 -3.49 -15.74
C ARG A 311 27.51 -2.45 -15.03
N ASP A 312 28.16 -2.80 -13.93
CA ASP A 312 29.05 -1.87 -13.21
C ASP A 312 30.46 -1.75 -13.83
N ARG A 313 30.76 -2.53 -14.89
CA ARG A 313 32.11 -2.61 -15.52
C ARG A 313 32.25 -2.03 -16.94
N ALA A 314 31.25 -1.39 -17.52
CA ALA A 314 31.41 -0.67 -18.80
C ALA A 314 30.81 0.73 -18.65
N THR A 315 31.60 1.79 -18.47
CA THR A 315 32.60 2.32 -19.41
C THR A 315 33.88 2.74 -18.67
N PRO A 316 35.09 2.40 -19.15
CA PRO A 316 36.26 3.17 -18.79
C PRO A 316 35.99 4.65 -19.12
N PRO A 317 36.40 5.63 -18.30
CA PRO A 317 36.53 6.98 -18.80
C PRO A 317 37.36 6.89 -20.08
N VAL A 318 36.95 7.60 -21.14
CA VAL A 318 37.80 7.82 -22.30
C VAL A 318 39.04 8.51 -21.75
N SER A 319 40.07 7.72 -21.41
CA SER A 319 41.38 8.22 -21.08
C SER A 319 41.84 8.99 -22.29
N ALA A 320 41.98 10.31 -22.10
CA ALA A 320 42.81 11.22 -22.85
C ALA A 320 43.20 10.72 -24.25
N VAL A 321 42.35 11.01 -25.24
CA VAL A 321 42.82 11.08 -26.62
C VAL A 321 43.92 12.14 -26.66
N HIS A 322 45.17 11.66 -26.68
CA HIS A 322 46.37 12.32 -27.18
C HIS A 322 46.48 13.84 -26.99
N ALA A 323 46.91 14.26 -25.81
CA ALA A 323 47.75 15.46 -25.69
C ALA A 323 49.22 15.03 -25.79
N THR A 324 49.62 14.57 -26.98
CA THR A 324 51.04 14.36 -27.33
C THR A 324 51.23 14.72 -28.78
N GLY A 325 51.97 15.81 -29.01
CA GLY A 325 52.59 16.12 -30.29
C GLY A 325 52.10 17.41 -30.93
N ASN A 326 52.55 18.57 -30.42
CA ASN A 326 53.03 19.67 -31.25
C ASN A 326 53.79 20.66 -30.36
N ALA A 327 55.01 20.28 -29.97
CA ALA A 327 56.03 21.25 -29.61
C ALA A 327 56.55 21.86 -30.93
N VAL A 328 55.99 23.00 -31.32
CA VAL A 328 56.59 23.84 -32.37
C VAL A 328 57.69 24.68 -31.69
N THR A 329 58.92 24.25 -31.86
CA THR A 329 60.12 25.07 -31.65
C THR A 329 60.10 26.26 -32.61
N LEU A 330 60.01 27.48 -32.08
CA LEU A 330 60.30 28.71 -32.82
C LEU A 330 61.77 29.12 -32.60
N PRO A 331 62.51 29.48 -33.65
CA PRO A 331 63.91 29.88 -33.53
C PRO A 331 64.06 31.30 -32.99
N ARG A 332 65.13 31.51 -32.22
CA ARG A 332 65.61 32.80 -31.72
C ARG A 332 65.84 33.79 -32.87
N GLY A 333 65.27 34.98 -32.76
CA GLY A 333 65.54 36.12 -33.63
C GLY A 333 65.01 37.43 -33.03
N THR A 334 65.94 38.23 -32.53
CA THR A 334 65.86 39.58 -31.96
C THR A 334 65.06 40.61 -32.76
N VAL A 335 64.24 41.43 -32.08
CA VAL A 335 64.23 42.91 -32.20
C VAL A 335 63.81 43.53 -30.86
N HIS A 336 64.65 44.44 -30.36
CA HIS A 336 64.42 45.38 -29.27
C HIS A 336 63.37 46.44 -29.63
N VAL A 337 62.46 46.79 -28.71
CA VAL A 337 62.11 48.20 -28.42
C VAL A 337 61.82 48.34 -26.93
N SER A 338 62.62 49.18 -26.27
CA SER A 338 62.43 49.66 -24.90
C SER A 338 61.40 50.79 -24.85
N ALA A 339 60.62 50.89 -23.77
CA ALA A 339 60.29 52.18 -23.16
C ALA A 339 59.86 52.00 -21.70
N HIS A 340 60.62 52.65 -20.83
CA HIS A 340 60.38 52.88 -19.42
C HIS A 340 59.05 53.61 -19.16
N ALA A 341 58.45 53.43 -17.98
CA ALA A 341 58.49 54.43 -16.89
C ALA A 341 57.36 54.28 -15.84
N MET A 342 57.78 54.39 -14.57
CA MET A 342 57.19 55.12 -13.43
C MET A 342 55.83 54.69 -12.84
N LEU A 343 55.81 54.24 -11.56
CA LEU A 343 55.48 54.98 -10.31
C LEU A 343 53.99 55.39 -10.26
N SER A 344 53.18 55.19 -9.21
CA SER A 344 53.41 55.43 -7.78
C SER A 344 52.25 54.88 -6.92
N ARG A 345 52.56 54.65 -5.64
CA ARG A 345 51.70 54.44 -4.46
C ARG A 345 50.75 55.61 -4.14
N GLY A 346 49.75 55.32 -3.28
CA GLY A 346 49.16 56.23 -2.28
C GLY A 346 47.66 55.96 -2.08
N ASP A 347 47.22 55.22 -1.05
CA ASP A 347 46.86 55.63 0.33
C ASP A 347 45.52 56.41 0.48
N ARG A 348 44.78 56.02 1.55
CA ARG A 348 43.39 56.33 1.98
C ARG A 348 43.18 57.81 2.44
N PRO A 349 42.07 58.30 3.10
CA PRO A 349 40.79 57.72 3.56
C PRO A 349 39.53 58.64 3.40
N ALA A 350 38.47 58.32 4.18
CA ALA A 350 37.06 58.73 4.21
C ALA A 350 36.68 60.22 4.48
N ALA A 351 35.48 60.58 3.99
CA ALA A 351 34.42 61.45 4.58
C ALA A 351 33.38 61.68 3.45
N GLY A 352 32.05 61.69 3.58
CA GLY A 352 31.12 61.87 4.68
C GLY A 352 30.00 62.78 4.17
N TYR A 353 28.76 62.30 4.04
CA TYR A 353 27.53 63.08 4.25
C TYR A 353 26.29 62.17 4.15
N ALA A 354 25.38 62.33 5.09
CA ALA A 354 24.12 61.60 5.24
C ALA A 354 22.92 62.59 5.04
N PRO A 355 21.65 62.29 5.38
CA PRO A 355 20.51 62.43 4.47
C PRO A 355 19.48 63.49 4.91
N HIS A 356 18.49 63.82 4.05
CA HIS A 356 17.20 64.43 4.43
C HIS A 356 16.20 64.17 3.28
N SER A 357 15.11 63.38 3.40
CA SER A 357 13.90 63.41 4.25
C SER A 357 12.76 64.26 3.68
N ALA A 358 11.63 63.61 3.35
CA ALA A 358 10.27 64.11 3.59
C ALA A 358 9.22 63.00 3.33
N ALA A 359 8.70 62.42 4.42
CA ALA A 359 7.34 61.85 4.51
C ALA A 359 6.35 63.01 4.86
N PRO A 360 5.09 62.84 5.31
CA PRO A 360 4.25 61.64 5.56
C PRO A 360 2.78 61.82 5.05
N GLN A 361 1.84 60.88 5.19
CA GLN A 361 0.87 60.83 6.30
C GLN A 361 -0.09 59.62 6.09
N THR A 362 -0.09 58.63 7.00
CA THR A 362 -1.06 58.38 8.11
C THR A 362 -2.13 57.33 7.78
N ARG A 363 -2.00 56.15 8.42
CA ARG A 363 -3.15 55.33 8.85
C ARG A 363 -3.86 56.03 10.02
N PRO A 364 -5.11 55.67 10.37
CA PRO A 364 -5.22 54.70 11.48
C PRO A 364 -6.43 53.73 11.44
N ARG A 365 -6.20 52.61 12.15
CA ARG A 365 -7.06 51.80 13.05
C ARG A 365 -8.45 51.26 12.65
N ALA A 366 -8.58 49.99 12.99
CA ALA A 366 -9.81 49.22 13.17
C ALA A 366 -10.67 49.73 14.34
N ALA A 367 -12.00 49.59 14.19
CA ALA A 367 -12.96 49.30 15.25
C ALA A 367 -14.26 48.75 14.64
N ASP A 368 -14.95 47.98 15.46
CA ASP A 368 -16.22 47.24 15.33
C ASP A 368 -17.39 47.89 14.57
N GLN A 369 -18.24 47.03 14.00
CA GLN A 369 -19.73 47.03 14.01
C GLN A 369 -20.23 46.29 12.75
N GLU A 370 -20.88 45.13 12.87
CA GLU A 370 -22.29 44.95 13.24
C GLU A 370 -23.27 45.59 12.23
N THR A 371 -24.26 44.78 11.85
CA THR A 371 -25.55 45.12 11.22
C THR A 371 -25.69 45.37 9.72
N THR A 372 -26.51 44.47 9.15
CA THR A 372 -27.60 44.71 8.18
C THR A 372 -27.28 45.02 6.73
N GLN A 373 -27.35 43.95 5.91
CA GLN A 373 -27.96 44.03 4.58
C GLN A 373 -29.35 43.38 4.65
N HIS A 374 -30.36 44.23 4.80
CA HIS A 374 -31.76 43.85 4.89
C HIS A 374 -32.41 43.83 3.50
N ARG A 375 -33.00 42.68 3.17
CA ARG A 375 -34.23 42.43 2.39
C ARG A 375 -34.68 43.46 1.34
N GLN A 376 -34.93 42.94 0.13
CA GLN A 376 -36.24 43.10 -0.52
C GLN A 376 -36.82 41.73 -0.84
N GLY A 377 -38.07 41.51 -0.41
CA GLY A 377 -38.80 40.23 -0.51
C GLY A 377 -39.76 39.96 0.65
N TRP A 378 -40.48 40.99 1.10
CA TRP A 378 -41.71 40.93 1.93
C TRP A 378 -42.83 41.36 0.96
N LEU A 379 -44.11 40.96 0.97
CA LEU A 379 -45.07 40.53 2.00
C LEU A 379 -46.31 40.07 1.18
N ALA A 380 -47.08 39.06 1.60
CA ALA A 380 -48.29 39.23 2.42
C ALA A 380 -49.13 37.93 2.26
N ARG A 381 -49.97 37.42 3.17
CA ARG A 381 -50.38 37.77 4.53
C ARG A 381 -51.32 36.64 5.02
N THR A 382 -51.10 36.18 6.26
CA THR A 382 -52.08 35.90 7.34
C THR A 382 -53.34 35.01 7.18
N CYS A 383 -53.41 34.04 8.13
CA CYS A 383 -54.55 33.68 9.02
C CYS A 383 -55.71 32.76 8.55
N ARG A 384 -55.72 31.53 9.14
CA ARG A 384 -56.77 30.71 9.84
C ARG A 384 -58.28 30.82 9.44
N PRO A 385 -59.16 29.82 9.70
CA PRO A 385 -59.08 28.76 10.73
C PRO A 385 -59.54 27.33 10.34
N ALA A 386 -59.36 26.43 11.31
CA ALA A 386 -59.87 25.06 11.37
C ALA A 386 -61.40 24.94 11.28
N ARG A 387 -61.86 23.93 10.54
CA ARG A 387 -63.09 23.14 10.81
C ARG A 387 -62.85 21.76 10.22
N HIS A 388 -62.98 20.70 11.01
CA HIS A 388 -63.78 19.51 10.68
C HIS A 388 -63.95 18.66 11.94
N CYS A 389 -65.17 18.67 12.47
CA CYS A 389 -65.73 17.60 13.27
C CYS A 389 -66.05 16.42 12.34
N ARG A 390 -65.66 15.20 12.71
CA ARG A 390 -66.59 14.10 13.04
C ARG A 390 -65.82 12.82 13.36
N THR A 391 -66.26 12.23 14.49
CA THR A 391 -66.05 10.89 15.07
C THR A 391 -64.63 10.49 15.44
#